data_AF-A0A2W6D807-F1
#
_entry.id   AF-A0A2W6D807-F1
#
_cell.length_a   1.000
_cell.length_b   1.000
_cell.length_c   1.000
_cell.angle_alpha   90.00
_cell.angle_beta   90.00
_cell.angle_gamma   90.00
#
_symmetry.space_group_name_H-M   'P 1'
#
loop_
_entity.id
_entity.type
_entity.pdbx_description
1 polymer ?
#
loop_
_entity_poly.entity_id
_entity_poly.type
_entity_poly.pdbx_seq_one_letter_code
_entity_poly.pdbx_strand_id
1 'polypeptide(L)'
;MTSQRDRRPDELAGALQRAVEAQILNADQAQAVLAAERTRGKASDDDRRLPVTEALGYLGGLLALSGAVTLAIQYWRDVPTAGRLGLFAVVAVATWLVGARIDDGSASALIRLRGALWFASSAAVAALAGQVAQDVAHAGSSTVWLSAGAAAAIHAGLLWRLRDRPAQHLACLAGVLAATAGGAAGTAGGPAAVGLAVAAVGAAWVVAGWLAVLPPPVLALVGGGVAVLAGAGITMDDWPDAAPLLGLAAAAVFVAVGVATVRTPLTVVGLAGGFGYLPWTVGHFFADSLGVPLAMLLCGIALLAVTLVVLRRPSRDVPAR
;
A
#
# COMPACT_ATOMS: atom_id res chain seq x y z
N MET A 1 31.38 -11.24 -21.31
CA MET A 1 29.98 -11.38 -20.84
C MET A 1 29.09 -10.40 -21.61
N THR A 2 29.07 -10.52 -22.93
CA THR A 2 28.28 -9.71 -23.85
C THR A 2 26.90 -10.34 -24.05
N SER A 3 25.89 -9.61 -23.59
CA SER A 3 24.57 -9.50 -24.22
C SER A 3 23.70 -10.76 -24.36
N GLN A 4 22.99 -11.11 -23.28
CA GLN A 4 21.74 -11.86 -23.36
C GLN A 4 20.56 -10.97 -23.84
N ARG A 5 20.78 -9.66 -23.97
CA ARG A 5 19.77 -8.65 -24.35
C ARG A 5 19.71 -8.43 -25.87
N ASP A 6 20.83 -8.55 -26.59
CA ASP A 6 20.88 -8.43 -28.06
C ASP A 6 20.32 -9.66 -28.79
N ARG A 7 20.21 -10.82 -28.13
CA ARG A 7 19.65 -12.02 -28.79
C ARG A 7 18.15 -11.92 -29.08
N ARG A 8 17.39 -11.21 -28.25
CA ARG A 8 15.94 -11.11 -28.41
C ARG A 8 15.48 -10.38 -29.69
N PRO A 9 16.05 -9.23 -30.08
CA PRO A 9 15.62 -8.55 -31.31
C PRO A 9 15.93 -9.37 -32.57
N ASP A 10 17.08 -10.04 -32.61
CA ASP A 10 17.49 -10.87 -33.76
C ASP A 10 16.64 -12.16 -33.86
N GLU A 11 16.32 -12.78 -32.71
CA GLU A 11 15.42 -13.94 -32.64
C GLU A 11 13.98 -13.58 -33.05
N LEU A 12 13.48 -12.41 -32.64
CA LEU A 12 12.17 -11.90 -33.02
C LEU A 12 12.10 -11.59 -34.52
N ALA A 13 13.14 -10.94 -35.06
CA ALA A 13 13.24 -10.67 -36.50
C ALA A 13 13.24 -11.97 -37.32
N GLY A 14 14.01 -12.97 -36.89
CA GLY A 14 14.02 -14.29 -37.53
C GLY A 14 12.69 -15.04 -37.42
N ALA A 15 11.99 -14.93 -36.28
CA ALA A 15 10.66 -15.53 -36.10
C ALA A 15 9.59 -14.88 -36.98
N LEU A 16 9.59 -13.55 -37.10
CA LEU A 16 8.68 -12.82 -37.97
C LEU A 16 8.96 -13.10 -39.44
N GLN A 17 10.23 -13.23 -39.83
CA GLN A 17 10.60 -13.56 -41.21
C GLN A 17 10.12 -14.97 -41.61
N ARG A 18 10.26 -15.97 -40.73
CA ARG A 18 9.66 -17.30 -40.94
C ARG A 18 8.13 -17.26 -41.04
N ALA A 19 7.47 -16.39 -40.28
CA ALA A 19 6.02 -16.22 -40.36
C ALA A 19 5.56 -15.57 -41.67
N VAL A 20 6.38 -14.70 -42.27
CA VAL A 20 6.15 -14.13 -43.61
C VAL A 20 6.37 -15.18 -44.69
N GLU A 21 7.45 -15.96 -44.61
CA GLU A 21 7.73 -17.08 -45.52
C GLU A 21 6.62 -18.15 -45.51
N ALA A 22 6.04 -18.40 -44.33
CA ALA A 22 4.89 -19.30 -44.15
C ALA A 22 3.53 -18.68 -44.54
N GLN A 23 3.50 -17.44 -45.06
CA GLN A 23 2.29 -16.68 -45.40
C GLN A 23 1.30 -16.47 -44.23
N ILE A 24 1.77 -16.57 -42.99
CA ILE A 24 0.97 -16.30 -41.78
C ILE A 24 0.82 -14.79 -41.55
N LEU A 25 1.84 -14.02 -41.92
CA LEU A 25 1.87 -12.55 -41.85
C LEU A 25 2.32 -11.98 -43.20
N ASN A 26 1.88 -10.77 -43.52
CA ASN A 26 2.47 -10.01 -44.62
C ASN A 26 3.68 -9.18 -44.13
N ALA A 27 4.51 -8.73 -45.08
CA ALA A 27 5.73 -7.98 -44.78
C ALA A 27 5.45 -6.69 -43.99
N ASP A 28 4.36 -5.99 -44.33
CA ASP A 28 3.96 -4.74 -43.67
C ASP A 28 3.56 -4.96 -42.20
N GLN A 29 2.85 -6.05 -41.91
CA GLN A 29 2.46 -6.45 -40.55
C GLN A 29 3.67 -6.86 -39.71
N ALA A 30 4.60 -7.63 -40.28
CA ALA A 30 5.84 -8.00 -39.60
C ALA A 30 6.67 -6.74 -39.25
N GLN A 31 6.72 -5.77 -40.16
CA GLN A 31 7.43 -4.51 -39.96
C GLN A 31 6.73 -3.62 -38.92
N ALA A 32 5.39 -3.59 -38.90
CA ALA A 32 4.61 -2.90 -37.89
C ALA A 32 4.80 -3.49 -36.47
N VAL A 33 4.85 -4.82 -36.34
CA VAL A 33 5.11 -5.50 -35.07
C VAL A 33 6.54 -5.23 -34.58
N LEU A 34 7.53 -5.25 -35.47
CA LEU A 34 8.91 -4.87 -35.14
C LEU A 34 9.00 -3.41 -34.67
N ALA A 35 8.30 -2.49 -35.32
CA ALA A 35 8.25 -1.10 -34.91
C ALA A 35 7.58 -0.93 -33.53
N ALA A 36 6.48 -1.65 -33.29
CA ALA A 36 5.77 -1.64 -32.01
C ALA A 36 6.65 -2.19 -30.87
N GLU A 37 7.32 -3.32 -31.07
CA GLU A 37 8.19 -3.93 -30.06
C GLU A 37 9.47 -3.11 -29.81
N ARG A 38 10.04 -2.44 -30.81
CA ARG A 38 11.13 -1.46 -30.61
C ARG A 38 10.71 -0.28 -29.75
N THR A 39 9.49 0.20 -29.96
CA THR A 39 8.92 1.33 -29.20
C THR A 39 8.61 0.89 -27.76
N ARG A 40 8.08 -0.32 -27.58
CA ARG A 40 7.83 -0.95 -26.27
C ARG A 40 9.12 -1.23 -25.50
N GLY A 41 10.16 -1.70 -26.19
CA GLY A 41 11.49 -1.94 -25.63
C GLY A 41 12.14 -0.66 -25.11
N LYS A 42 12.10 0.43 -25.89
CA LYS A 42 12.56 1.75 -25.45
C LYS A 42 11.83 2.26 -24.21
N ALA A 43 10.50 2.20 -24.19
CA ALA A 43 9.69 2.60 -23.03
C ALA A 43 10.05 1.80 -21.76
N SER A 44 10.28 0.48 -21.91
CA SER A 44 10.62 -0.40 -20.78
C SER A 44 12.04 -0.22 -20.23
N ASP A 45 12.97 0.31 -21.03
CA ASP A 45 14.36 0.55 -20.60
C ASP A 45 14.51 1.93 -19.95
N ASP A 46 13.72 2.92 -20.39
CA ASP A 46 13.54 4.20 -19.69
C ASP A 46 12.86 4.02 -18.33
N ASP A 47 11.86 3.14 -18.22
CA ASP A 47 11.18 2.83 -16.94
C ASP A 47 12.07 2.12 -15.91
N ARG A 48 13.15 1.45 -16.34
CA ARG A 48 14.03 0.66 -15.45
C ARG A 48 15.19 1.44 -14.86
N ARG A 49 15.56 2.57 -15.45
CA ARG A 49 16.58 3.45 -14.88
C ARG A 49 15.87 4.48 -14.03
N LEU A 50 15.64 4.15 -12.74
CA LEU A 50 15.26 5.15 -11.73
C LEU A 50 16.26 6.30 -11.85
N PRO A 51 15.86 7.46 -12.40
CA PRO A 51 16.81 8.50 -12.69
C PRO A 51 17.35 8.99 -11.34
N VAL A 52 18.66 9.22 -11.25
CA VAL A 52 19.33 9.66 -10.01
C VAL A 52 18.62 10.90 -9.41
N THR A 53 18.02 11.73 -10.26
CA THR A 53 17.19 12.87 -9.90
C THR A 53 15.94 12.49 -9.09
N GLU A 54 15.32 11.34 -9.35
CA GLU A 54 14.16 10.85 -8.60
C GLU A 54 14.58 10.32 -7.22
N ALA A 55 15.67 9.56 -7.15
CA ALA A 55 16.24 9.12 -5.87
C ALA A 55 16.67 10.30 -5.00
N LEU A 56 17.32 11.31 -5.59
CA LEU A 56 17.70 12.55 -4.91
C LEU A 56 16.47 13.35 -4.46
N GLY A 57 15.40 13.35 -5.26
CA GLY A 57 14.11 13.95 -4.90
C GLY A 57 13.47 13.29 -3.69
N TYR A 58 13.44 11.95 -3.61
CA TYR A 58 12.95 11.25 -2.42
C TYR A 58 13.80 11.51 -1.19
N LEU A 59 15.12 11.48 -1.33
CA LEU A 59 16.03 11.74 -0.22
C LEU A 59 15.86 13.18 0.31
N GLY A 60 15.80 14.16 -0.59
CA GLY A 60 15.54 15.56 -0.25
C GLY A 60 14.18 15.74 0.44
N GLY A 61 13.14 15.06 -0.05
CA GLY A 61 11.82 15.04 0.58
C GLY A 61 11.84 14.45 2.00
N LEU A 62 12.55 13.33 2.19
CA LEU A 62 12.69 12.69 3.50
C LEU A 62 13.42 13.59 4.50
N LEU A 63 14.52 14.21 4.06
CA LEU A 63 15.30 15.15 4.88
C LEU A 63 14.49 16.40 5.23
N ALA A 64 13.77 16.98 4.28
CA ALA A 64 12.89 18.13 4.52
C ALA A 64 11.76 17.77 5.50
N LEU A 65 11.14 16.61 5.33
CA LEU A 65 10.09 16.11 6.24
C LEU A 65 10.65 15.90 7.65
N SER A 66 11.83 15.30 7.75
CA SER A 66 12.50 15.05 9.04
C SER A 66 12.81 16.36 9.75
N GLY A 67 13.37 17.34 9.03
CA GLY A 67 13.64 18.68 9.56
C GLY A 67 12.36 19.38 10.02
N ALA A 68 11.28 19.33 9.23
CA ALA A 68 10.00 19.91 9.61
C ALA A 68 9.40 19.27 10.87
N VAL A 69 9.48 17.94 11.00
CA VAL A 69 9.03 17.20 12.19
C VAL A 69 9.88 17.57 13.40
N THR A 70 11.20 17.63 13.26
CA THR A 70 12.09 18.06 14.35
C THR A 70 11.79 19.48 14.81
N LEU A 71 11.60 20.40 13.87
CA LEU A 71 11.25 21.79 14.18
C LEU A 71 9.91 21.88 14.90
N ALA A 72 8.92 21.09 14.46
CA ALA A 72 7.63 21.01 15.13
C ALA A 72 7.80 20.46 16.56
N ILE A 73 8.48 19.33 16.77
CA ILE A 73 8.66 18.77 18.12
C ILE A 73 9.30 19.78 19.07
N GLN A 74 10.29 20.57 18.60
CA GLN A 74 11.01 21.52 19.44
C GLN A 74 10.23 22.81 19.71
N TYR A 75 9.60 23.40 18.70
CA TYR A 75 9.07 24.76 18.78
C TYR A 75 7.54 24.85 18.70
N TRP A 76 6.83 23.75 18.44
CA TRP A 76 5.37 23.77 18.26
C TRP A 76 4.61 24.25 19.49
N ARG A 77 5.15 24.01 20.68
CA ARG A 77 4.56 24.48 21.95
C ARG A 77 4.69 25.99 22.13
N ASP A 78 5.69 26.61 21.52
CA ASP A 78 5.92 28.06 21.61
C ASP A 78 5.07 28.84 20.59
N VAL A 79 4.53 28.16 19.59
CA VAL A 79 3.64 28.79 18.60
C VAL A 79 2.24 28.93 19.19
N PRO A 80 1.67 30.16 19.23
CA PRO A 80 0.32 30.36 19.73
C PRO A 80 -0.69 29.56 18.89
N THR A 81 -1.79 29.15 19.51
CA THR A 81 -2.84 28.33 18.86
C THR A 81 -3.28 28.91 17.52
N ALA A 82 -3.50 30.22 17.44
CA ALA A 82 -3.86 30.90 16.18
C ALA A 82 -2.79 30.72 15.08
N GLY A 83 -1.51 30.75 15.44
CA GLY A 83 -0.41 30.52 14.50
C GLY A 83 -0.38 29.08 13.99
N ARG A 84 -0.61 28.11 14.88
CA ARG A 84 -0.69 26.68 14.52
C ARG A 84 -1.86 26.38 13.58
N LEU A 85 -3.05 26.89 13.90
CA LEU A 85 -4.25 26.77 13.06
C LEU A 85 -4.06 27.46 11.71
N GLY A 86 -3.52 28.69 11.72
CA GLY A 86 -3.23 29.45 10.51
C GLY A 86 -2.25 28.72 9.60
N LEU A 87 -1.20 28.12 10.15
CA LEU A 87 -0.22 27.34 9.39
C LEU A 87 -0.88 26.16 8.68
N PHE A 88 -1.64 25.32 9.40
CA PHE A 88 -2.29 24.16 8.78
C PHE A 88 -3.31 24.57 7.72
N ALA A 89 -4.10 25.63 7.97
CA ALA A 89 -5.04 26.15 6.99
C ALA A 89 -4.33 26.64 5.71
N VAL A 90 -3.23 27.39 5.85
CA VAL A 90 -2.44 27.87 4.71
C VAL A 90 -1.84 26.71 3.93
N VAL A 91 -1.22 25.73 4.62
CA VAL A 91 -0.64 24.55 3.97
C VAL A 91 -1.72 23.74 3.24
N ALA A 92 -2.88 23.51 3.87
CA ALA A 92 -3.99 22.78 3.28
C ALA A 92 -4.50 23.44 1.99
N VAL A 93 -4.71 24.76 2.03
CA VAL A 93 -5.20 25.54 0.88
C VAL A 93 -4.16 25.66 -0.22
N ALA A 94 -2.90 25.97 0.12
CA ALA A 94 -1.84 26.13 -0.86
C ALA A 94 -1.58 24.83 -1.63
N THR A 95 -1.42 23.71 -0.92
CA THR A 95 -1.19 22.40 -1.55
C THR A 95 -2.40 21.93 -2.37
N TRP A 96 -3.62 22.17 -1.89
CA TRP A 96 -4.84 21.91 -2.65
C TRP A 96 -4.91 22.72 -3.94
N LEU A 97 -4.71 24.04 -3.86
CA LEU A 97 -4.77 24.96 -5.00
C LEU A 97 -3.71 24.61 -6.06
N VAL A 98 -2.46 24.37 -5.64
CA VAL A 98 -1.38 24.00 -6.58
C VAL A 98 -1.70 22.66 -7.25
N GLY A 99 -2.16 21.66 -6.49
CA GLY A 99 -2.58 20.38 -7.05
C GLY A 99 -3.75 20.51 -8.02
N ALA A 100 -4.70 21.41 -7.74
CA ALA A 100 -5.86 21.66 -8.61
C ALA A 100 -5.51 22.32 -9.96
N ARG A 101 -4.31 22.92 -10.09
CA ARG A 101 -3.82 23.50 -11.34
C ARG A 101 -3.08 22.50 -12.24
N ILE A 102 -2.86 21.27 -11.78
CA ILE A 102 -2.18 20.23 -12.55
C ILE A 102 -3.25 19.39 -13.28
N ASP A 103 -3.29 19.54 -14.60
CA ASP A 103 -4.24 18.86 -15.47
C ASP A 103 -3.90 17.38 -15.69
N ASP A 104 -4.92 16.58 -16.01
CA ASP A 104 -4.77 15.14 -16.29
C ASP A 104 -3.91 14.84 -17.53
N GLY A 105 -3.72 15.82 -18.43
CA GLY A 105 -2.82 15.73 -19.59
C GLY A 105 -1.36 16.10 -19.31
N SER A 106 -1.01 16.41 -18.07
CA SER A 106 0.35 16.82 -17.69
C SER A 106 1.35 15.65 -17.75
N ALA A 107 2.65 15.97 -17.75
CA ALA A 107 3.70 14.95 -17.62
C ALA A 107 3.49 14.07 -16.37
N SER A 108 3.86 12.78 -16.46
CA SER A 108 3.68 11.79 -15.38
C SER A 108 4.21 12.27 -14.02
N ALA A 109 5.37 12.94 -14.00
CA ALA A 109 5.94 13.52 -12.79
C ALA A 109 5.01 14.54 -12.11
N LEU A 110 4.34 15.40 -12.88
CA LEU A 110 3.39 16.39 -12.35
C LEU A 110 2.12 15.71 -11.81
N ILE A 111 1.64 14.65 -12.45
CA ILE A 111 0.49 13.89 -11.95
C ILE A 111 0.80 13.26 -10.58
N ARG A 112 2.03 12.74 -10.42
CA ARG A 112 2.50 12.19 -9.13
C ARG A 112 2.64 13.29 -8.07
N LEU A 113 3.21 14.44 -8.45
CA LEU A 113 3.29 15.61 -7.58
C LEU A 113 1.90 16.08 -7.12
N ARG A 114 0.91 16.12 -8.02
CA ARG A 114 -0.48 16.42 -7.66
C ARG A 114 -1.03 15.46 -6.62
N GLY A 115 -0.78 14.16 -6.78
CA GLY A 115 -1.15 13.14 -5.81
C GLY A 115 -0.55 13.41 -4.42
N ALA A 116 0.74 13.76 -4.38
CA ALA A 116 1.45 14.12 -3.15
C ALA A 116 0.94 15.42 -2.52
N LEU A 117 0.70 16.46 -3.31
CA LEU A 117 0.16 17.74 -2.86
C LEU A 117 -1.24 17.58 -2.26
N TRP A 118 -2.12 16.83 -2.92
CA TRP A 118 -3.43 16.53 -2.37
C TRP A 118 -3.36 15.65 -1.13
N PHE A 119 -2.39 14.74 -1.04
CA PHE A 119 -2.19 13.93 0.17
C PHE A 119 -1.76 14.82 1.34
N ALA A 120 -0.80 15.73 1.10
CA ALA A 120 -0.37 16.72 2.07
C ALA A 120 -1.53 17.65 2.50
N SER A 121 -2.40 18.02 1.56
CA SER A 121 -3.62 18.78 1.86
C SER A 121 -4.54 18.01 2.82
N SER A 122 -4.83 16.73 2.57
CA SER A 122 -5.64 15.88 3.46
C SER A 122 -5.02 15.72 4.85
N ALA A 123 -3.70 15.56 4.93
CA ALA A 123 -2.98 15.52 6.19
C ALA A 123 -3.08 16.85 6.96
N ALA A 124 -2.93 17.99 6.28
CA ALA A 124 -3.06 19.31 6.88
C ALA A 124 -4.50 19.59 7.36
N VAL A 125 -5.52 19.13 6.62
CA VAL A 125 -6.93 19.21 7.03
C VAL A 125 -7.19 18.37 8.29
N ALA A 126 -6.65 17.15 8.35
CA ALA A 126 -6.75 16.32 9.55
C ALA A 126 -6.05 16.97 10.76
N ALA A 127 -4.83 17.48 10.57
CA ALA A 127 -4.08 18.17 11.62
C ALA A 127 -4.81 19.43 12.10
N LEU A 128 -5.39 20.21 11.20
CA LEU A 128 -6.21 21.38 11.54
C LEU A 128 -7.43 20.97 12.38
N ALA A 129 -8.20 19.97 11.93
CA ALA A 129 -9.38 19.50 12.66
C ALA A 129 -9.03 18.94 14.05
N GLY A 130 -7.97 18.13 14.13
CA GLY A 130 -7.46 17.62 15.41
C GLY A 130 -7.00 18.74 16.34
N GLN A 131 -6.31 19.75 15.81
CA GLN A 131 -5.86 20.90 16.60
C GLN A 131 -7.03 21.75 17.10
N VAL A 132 -8.07 21.96 16.28
CA VAL A 132 -9.30 22.64 16.71
C VAL A 132 -9.97 21.85 17.83
N ALA A 133 -10.11 20.53 17.68
CA ALA A 133 -10.68 19.67 18.71
C ALA A 133 -9.89 19.74 20.02
N GLN A 134 -8.56 19.71 19.95
CA GLN A 134 -7.67 19.72 21.12
C GLN A 134 -7.60 21.08 21.80
N ASP A 135 -7.30 22.15 21.05
CA ASP A 135 -6.93 23.44 21.63
C ASP A 135 -8.09 24.42 21.76
N VAL A 136 -9.13 24.29 20.93
CA VAL A 136 -10.29 25.20 20.93
C VAL A 136 -11.47 24.55 21.63
N ALA A 137 -11.77 23.30 21.31
CA ALA A 137 -12.88 22.57 21.92
C ALA A 137 -12.49 21.84 23.23
N HIS A 138 -11.19 21.79 23.57
CA HIS A 138 -10.66 21.07 24.73
C HIS A 138 -11.14 19.62 24.82
N ALA A 139 -11.28 18.98 23.66
CA ALA A 139 -11.85 17.66 23.56
C ALA A 139 -10.84 16.57 23.97
N GLY A 140 -11.37 15.43 24.41
CA GLY A 140 -10.56 14.25 24.72
C GLY A 140 -9.85 13.66 23.50
N SER A 141 -8.84 12.83 23.73
CA SER A 141 -8.03 12.21 22.67
C SER A 141 -8.88 11.44 21.65
N SER A 142 -9.91 10.71 22.09
CA SER A 142 -10.86 10.00 21.22
C SER A 142 -11.56 10.93 20.23
N THR A 143 -12.05 12.08 20.70
CA THR A 143 -12.68 13.10 19.86
C THR A 143 -11.68 13.78 18.92
N VAL A 144 -10.43 13.97 19.35
CA VAL A 144 -9.35 14.49 18.48
C VAL A 144 -9.09 13.53 17.31
N TRP A 145 -8.93 12.23 17.58
CA TRP A 145 -8.76 11.23 16.52
C TRP A 145 -10.00 11.10 15.63
N LEU A 146 -11.20 11.14 16.21
CA LEU A 146 -12.45 11.10 15.48
C LEU A 146 -12.57 12.28 14.49
N SER A 147 -12.36 13.50 14.97
CA SER A 147 -12.47 14.72 14.16
C SER A 147 -11.38 14.82 13.09
N ALA A 148 -10.13 14.54 13.44
CA ALA A 148 -9.02 14.51 12.49
C ALA A 148 -9.24 13.47 11.39
N GLY A 149 -9.61 12.24 11.78
CA GLY A 149 -9.90 11.15 10.85
C GLY A 149 -11.08 11.46 9.94
N ALA A 150 -12.19 11.97 10.49
CA ALA A 150 -13.38 12.32 9.70
C ALA A 150 -13.08 13.43 8.69
N ALA A 151 -12.34 14.46 9.10
CA ALA A 151 -11.94 15.55 8.21
C ALA A 151 -11.02 15.04 7.07
N ALA A 152 -10.03 14.20 7.36
CA ALA A 152 -9.20 13.55 6.34
C ALA A 152 -10.02 12.67 5.40
N ALA A 153 -10.92 11.84 5.94
CA ALA A 153 -11.76 10.93 5.15
C ALA A 153 -12.66 11.70 4.18
N ILE A 154 -13.32 12.75 4.65
CA ILE A 154 -14.19 13.61 3.82
C ILE A 154 -13.36 14.30 2.75
N HIS A 155 -12.26 14.98 3.12
CA HIS A 155 -11.44 15.72 2.17
C HIS A 155 -10.79 14.80 1.12
N ALA A 156 -10.16 13.72 1.56
CA ALA A 156 -9.53 12.75 0.66
C ALA A 156 -10.56 12.01 -0.20
N GLY A 157 -11.74 11.68 0.35
CA GLY A 157 -12.85 11.08 -0.39
C GLY A 157 -13.36 12.00 -1.50
N LEU A 158 -13.53 13.30 -1.21
CA LEU A 158 -13.92 14.31 -2.19
C LEU A 158 -12.88 14.53 -3.29
N LEU A 159 -11.59 14.35 -2.98
CA LEU A 159 -10.50 14.42 -3.96
C LEU A 159 -10.34 13.11 -4.74
N TRP A 160 -10.63 11.98 -4.12
CA TRP A 160 -10.59 10.67 -4.76
C TRP A 160 -11.67 10.53 -5.82
N ARG A 161 -12.92 10.93 -5.52
CA ARG A 161 -14.11 10.83 -6.39
C ARG A 161 -14.26 9.46 -7.09
N LEU A 162 -13.77 8.38 -6.47
CA LEU A 162 -13.73 7.04 -7.07
C LEU A 162 -13.04 7.01 -8.45
N ARG A 163 -11.97 7.80 -8.60
CA ARG A 163 -11.06 7.75 -9.76
C ARG A 163 -9.74 7.10 -9.35
N ASP A 164 -8.93 6.70 -10.33
CA ASP A 164 -7.60 6.11 -10.12
C ASP A 164 -6.61 7.12 -9.51
N ARG A 165 -6.76 7.38 -8.21
CA ARG A 165 -5.98 8.33 -7.41
C ARG A 165 -5.48 7.61 -6.16
N PRO A 166 -4.40 6.80 -6.27
CA PRO A 166 -3.98 5.87 -5.24
C PRO A 166 -3.67 6.55 -3.90
N ALA A 167 -3.03 7.72 -3.93
CA ALA A 167 -2.71 8.48 -2.71
C ALA A 167 -3.97 8.94 -1.96
N GLN A 168 -5.02 9.35 -2.67
CA GLN A 168 -6.26 9.81 -2.05
C GLN A 168 -7.11 8.65 -1.53
N HIS A 169 -7.07 7.50 -2.21
CA HIS A 169 -7.69 6.28 -1.70
C HIS A 169 -7.08 5.86 -0.35
N LEU A 170 -5.75 5.84 -0.25
CA LEU A 170 -5.05 5.52 1.00
C LEU A 170 -5.28 6.59 2.08
N ALA A 171 -5.27 7.88 1.74
CA ALA A 171 -5.60 8.94 2.68
C ALA A 171 -7.04 8.84 3.21
N CYS A 172 -7.99 8.50 2.34
CA CYS A 172 -9.39 8.28 2.71
C CYS A 172 -9.50 7.09 3.66
N LEU A 173 -8.90 5.94 3.32
CA LEU A 173 -8.87 4.77 4.19
C LEU A 173 -8.26 5.10 5.55
N ALA A 174 -7.09 5.76 5.58
CA ALA A 174 -6.44 6.17 6.82
C ALA A 174 -7.32 7.09 7.67
N GLY A 175 -8.01 8.05 7.03
CA GLY A 175 -8.99 8.91 7.69
C GLY A 175 -10.16 8.13 8.30
N VAL A 176 -10.75 7.19 7.55
CA VAL A 176 -11.86 6.36 8.05
C VAL A 176 -11.40 5.47 9.21
N LEU A 177 -10.22 4.88 9.14
CA LEU A 177 -9.65 4.07 10.21
C LEU A 177 -9.40 4.91 11.48
N ALA A 178 -8.79 6.09 11.34
CA ALA A 178 -8.57 7.00 12.47
C ALA A 178 -9.89 7.51 13.08
N ALA A 179 -10.88 7.83 12.24
CA ALA A 179 -12.20 8.26 12.69
C ALA A 179 -12.90 7.14 13.48
N THR A 180 -12.86 5.93 12.95
CA THR A 180 -13.48 4.75 13.56
C THR A 180 -12.77 4.37 14.86
N ALA A 181 -11.44 4.41 14.88
CA ALA A 181 -10.64 4.19 16.09
C ALA A 181 -10.98 5.21 17.18
N GLY A 182 -11.00 6.51 16.84
CA GLY A 182 -11.39 7.57 17.78
C GLY A 182 -12.82 7.42 18.28
N GLY A 183 -13.75 7.08 17.39
CA GLY A 183 -15.15 6.81 17.73
C GLY A 183 -15.31 5.62 18.68
N ALA A 184 -14.68 4.48 18.37
CA ALA A 184 -14.72 3.28 19.20
C ALA A 184 -14.09 3.50 20.58
N ALA A 185 -12.95 4.21 20.63
CA ALA A 185 -12.32 4.60 21.88
C ALA A 185 -13.22 5.51 22.74
N GLY A 186 -14.01 6.38 22.11
CA GLY A 186 -14.92 7.29 22.80
C GLY A 186 -16.23 6.66 23.29
N THR A 187 -16.71 5.59 22.65
CA THR A 187 -18.03 5.00 22.95
C THR A 187 -17.97 3.68 23.70
N ALA A 188 -17.12 2.74 23.25
CA ALA A 188 -17.01 1.41 23.83
C ALA A 188 -15.88 1.32 24.85
N GLY A 189 -14.84 2.15 24.69
CA GLY A 189 -13.63 2.11 25.50
C GLY A 189 -12.79 0.86 25.24
N GLY A 190 -11.50 0.95 25.54
CA GLY A 190 -10.58 -0.19 25.46
C GLY A 190 -9.95 -0.42 24.06
N PRO A 191 -8.68 -0.85 24.00
CA PRO A 191 -8.00 -1.24 22.78
C PRO A 191 -8.72 -2.33 21.96
N ALA A 192 -9.41 -3.29 22.58
CA ALA A 192 -10.15 -4.33 21.86
C ALA A 192 -11.25 -3.76 20.97
N ALA A 193 -12.04 -2.80 21.48
CA ALA A 193 -13.10 -2.18 20.70
C ALA A 193 -12.54 -1.38 19.51
N VAL A 194 -11.43 -0.66 19.72
CA VAL A 194 -10.70 0.05 18.66
C VAL A 194 -10.19 -0.93 17.60
N GLY A 195 -9.53 -2.02 18.03
CA GLY A 195 -8.96 -3.02 17.14
C GLY A 195 -10.02 -3.73 16.30
N LEU A 196 -11.14 -4.13 16.91
CA LEU A 196 -12.25 -4.74 16.19
C LEU A 196 -12.92 -3.78 15.21
N ALA A 197 -13.09 -2.51 15.58
CA ALA A 197 -13.69 -1.51 14.69
C ALA A 197 -12.77 -1.21 13.49
N VAL A 198 -11.46 -1.11 13.71
CA VAL A 198 -10.43 -1.00 12.66
C VAL A 198 -10.45 -2.22 11.75
N ALA A 199 -10.54 -3.43 12.32
CA ALA A 199 -10.62 -4.66 11.55
C ALA A 199 -11.92 -4.75 10.72
N ALA A 200 -13.06 -4.35 11.28
CA ALA A 200 -14.35 -4.33 10.58
C ALA A 200 -14.33 -3.37 9.37
N VAL A 201 -13.76 -2.17 9.53
CA VAL A 201 -13.56 -1.24 8.41
C VAL A 201 -12.63 -1.84 7.37
N GLY A 202 -11.51 -2.45 7.79
CA GLY A 202 -10.59 -3.13 6.89
C GLY A 202 -11.28 -4.23 6.07
N ALA A 203 -12.09 -5.06 6.71
CA ALA A 203 -12.85 -6.12 6.06
C ALA A 203 -13.88 -5.56 5.07
N ALA A 204 -14.62 -4.51 5.44
CA ALA A 204 -15.53 -3.82 4.54
C ALA A 204 -14.80 -3.25 3.32
N TRP A 205 -13.58 -2.73 3.50
CA TRP A 205 -12.73 -2.24 2.42
C TRP A 205 -12.26 -3.35 1.49
N VAL A 206 -11.88 -4.51 2.03
CA VAL A 206 -11.55 -5.72 1.25
C VAL A 206 -12.75 -6.15 0.42
N VAL A 207 -13.94 -6.24 1.02
CA VAL A 207 -15.19 -6.61 0.31
C VAL A 207 -15.51 -5.60 -0.80
N ALA A 208 -15.41 -4.31 -0.52
CA ALA A 208 -15.68 -3.27 -1.51
C ALA A 208 -14.65 -3.28 -2.66
N GLY A 209 -13.37 -3.58 -2.37
CA GLY A 209 -12.33 -3.82 -3.37
C GLY A 209 -12.57 -5.09 -4.20
N TRP A 210 -13.05 -6.14 -3.55
CA TRP A 210 -13.41 -7.41 -4.18
C TRP A 210 -14.55 -7.24 -5.19
N LEU A 211 -15.58 -6.48 -4.79
CA LEU A 211 -16.73 -6.12 -5.61
C LEU A 211 -16.40 -5.05 -6.67
N ALA A 212 -15.13 -4.61 -6.76
CA ALA A 212 -14.65 -3.57 -7.67
C ALA A 212 -15.39 -2.22 -7.54
N VAL A 213 -15.94 -1.92 -6.36
CA VAL A 213 -16.61 -0.64 -6.06
C VAL A 213 -15.59 0.48 -5.81
N LEU A 214 -14.40 0.13 -5.33
CA LEU A 214 -13.34 1.09 -4.95
C LEU A 214 -12.13 0.98 -5.90
N PRO A 215 -12.00 1.86 -6.91
CA PRO A 215 -10.82 1.89 -7.78
C PRO A 215 -9.65 2.67 -7.13
N PRO A 216 -8.40 2.15 -7.19
CA PRO A 216 -8.00 0.86 -7.75
C PRO A 216 -8.22 -0.31 -6.77
N PRO A 217 -8.76 -1.45 -7.23
CA PRO A 217 -9.19 -2.56 -6.37
C PRO A 217 -8.02 -3.21 -5.61
N VAL A 218 -6.82 -3.22 -6.18
CA VAL A 218 -5.62 -3.75 -5.52
C VAL A 218 -5.33 -2.99 -4.22
N LEU A 219 -5.47 -1.66 -4.22
CA LEU A 219 -5.26 -0.88 -3.00
C LEU A 219 -6.35 -1.09 -1.96
N ALA A 220 -7.59 -1.31 -2.39
CA ALA A 220 -8.67 -1.66 -1.47
C ALA A 220 -8.42 -3.01 -0.79
N LEU A 221 -8.01 -4.03 -1.56
CA LEU A 221 -7.67 -5.36 -1.04
C LEU A 221 -6.45 -5.32 -0.10
N VAL A 222 -5.36 -4.66 -0.52
CA VAL A 222 -4.13 -4.60 0.28
C VAL A 222 -4.32 -3.73 1.52
N GLY A 223 -4.81 -2.50 1.35
CA GLY A 223 -5.03 -1.58 2.46
C GLY A 223 -6.06 -2.10 3.46
N GLY A 224 -7.16 -2.66 2.97
CA GLY A 224 -8.17 -3.28 3.82
C GLY A 224 -7.63 -4.50 4.58
N GLY A 225 -6.87 -5.38 3.90
CA GLY A 225 -6.28 -6.56 4.53
C GLY A 225 -5.24 -6.21 5.59
N VAL A 226 -4.39 -5.20 5.32
CA VAL A 226 -3.46 -4.66 6.33
C VAL A 226 -4.21 -4.08 7.51
N ALA A 227 -5.32 -3.36 7.29
CA ALA A 227 -6.15 -2.82 8.36
C ALA A 227 -6.81 -3.92 9.22
N VAL A 228 -7.25 -5.04 8.62
CA VAL A 228 -7.74 -6.22 9.36
C VAL A 228 -6.67 -6.77 10.29
N LEU A 229 -5.46 -6.99 9.76
CA LEU A 229 -4.34 -7.51 10.54
C LEU A 229 -3.95 -6.52 11.65
N ALA A 230 -3.78 -5.24 11.34
CA ALA A 230 -3.46 -4.21 12.33
C ALA A 230 -4.53 -4.13 13.43
N GLY A 231 -5.82 -4.20 13.07
CA GLY A 231 -6.92 -4.24 14.02
C GLY A 231 -6.82 -5.40 15.00
N ALA A 232 -6.49 -6.61 14.52
CA ALA A 232 -6.24 -7.76 15.40
C ALA A 232 -5.04 -7.55 16.34
N GLY A 233 -4.02 -6.81 15.91
CA GLY A 233 -2.88 -6.47 16.76
C GLY A 233 -3.24 -5.50 17.89
N ILE A 234 -4.09 -4.50 17.60
CA ILE A 234 -4.53 -3.50 18.59
C ILE A 234 -5.31 -4.14 19.74
N THR A 235 -5.97 -5.30 19.53
CA THR A 235 -6.71 -5.97 20.61
C THR A 235 -5.80 -6.61 21.67
N MET A 236 -4.47 -6.61 21.50
CA MET A 236 -3.52 -7.27 22.40
C MET A 236 -3.60 -6.80 23.84
N ASP A 237 -3.78 -5.50 24.07
CA ASP A 237 -3.74 -4.93 25.43
C ASP A 237 -4.88 -5.48 26.30
N ASP A 238 -6.05 -5.73 25.71
CA ASP A 238 -7.21 -6.29 26.41
C ASP A 238 -7.23 -7.82 26.32
N TRP A 239 -6.85 -8.38 25.17
CA TRP A 239 -6.92 -9.82 24.86
C TRP A 239 -5.57 -10.38 24.42
N PRO A 240 -4.58 -10.48 25.34
CA PRO A 240 -3.22 -10.87 24.99
C PRO A 240 -3.14 -12.28 24.39
N ASP A 241 -4.00 -13.20 24.83
CA ASP A 241 -4.04 -14.57 24.31
C ASP A 241 -4.79 -14.69 22.97
N ALA A 242 -5.87 -13.90 22.79
CA ALA A 242 -6.70 -14.02 21.58
C ALA A 242 -6.14 -13.21 20.41
N ALA A 243 -5.52 -12.06 20.65
CA ALA A 243 -4.95 -11.18 19.62
C ALA A 243 -4.01 -11.90 18.61
N PRO A 244 -3.01 -12.69 19.06
CA PRO A 244 -2.14 -13.41 18.12
C PRO A 244 -2.90 -14.45 17.30
N LEU A 245 -3.87 -15.15 17.91
CA LEU A 245 -4.72 -16.13 17.23
C LEU A 245 -5.66 -15.49 16.20
N LEU A 246 -6.25 -14.34 16.52
CA LEU A 246 -7.13 -13.59 15.62
C LEU A 246 -6.37 -13.12 14.37
N GLY A 247 -5.17 -12.56 14.54
CA GLY A 247 -4.36 -12.13 13.40
C GLY A 247 -3.86 -13.30 12.56
N LEU A 248 -3.48 -14.43 13.19
CA LEU A 248 -3.11 -15.65 12.48
C LEU A 248 -4.30 -16.24 11.70
N ALA A 249 -5.49 -16.25 12.28
CA ALA A 249 -6.71 -16.69 11.61
C ALA A 249 -7.06 -15.80 10.42
N ALA A 250 -6.98 -14.47 10.58
CA ALA A 250 -7.19 -13.52 9.47
C ALA A 250 -6.18 -13.72 8.35
N ALA A 251 -4.89 -13.91 8.69
CA ALA A 251 -3.85 -14.21 7.72
C ALA A 251 -4.14 -15.51 6.94
N ALA A 252 -4.53 -16.58 7.65
CA ALA A 252 -4.90 -17.86 7.04
C ALA A 252 -6.09 -17.72 6.09
N VAL A 253 -7.13 -16.95 6.49
CA VAL A 253 -8.28 -16.64 5.64
C VAL A 253 -7.84 -15.91 4.37
N PHE A 254 -6.98 -14.89 4.48
CA PHE A 254 -6.48 -14.18 3.30
C PHE A 254 -5.65 -15.06 2.35
N VAL A 255 -4.82 -15.96 2.88
CA VAL A 255 -4.10 -16.95 2.06
C VAL A 255 -5.10 -17.88 1.37
N ALA A 256 -6.01 -18.50 2.13
CA ALA A 256 -6.97 -19.47 1.60
C ALA A 256 -7.87 -18.85 0.53
N VAL A 257 -8.48 -17.70 0.84
CA VAL A 257 -9.34 -16.96 -0.10
C VAL A 257 -8.53 -16.45 -1.30
N GLY A 258 -7.34 -15.89 -1.08
CA GLY A 258 -6.48 -15.40 -2.15
C GLY A 258 -6.06 -16.49 -3.13
N VAL A 259 -5.70 -17.68 -2.62
CA VAL A 259 -5.36 -18.85 -3.45
C VAL A 259 -6.58 -19.39 -4.16
N ALA A 260 -7.70 -19.60 -3.45
CA ALA A 260 -8.93 -20.16 -4.02
C ALA A 260 -9.54 -19.30 -5.14
N THR A 261 -9.28 -17.99 -5.11
CA THR A 261 -9.85 -17.03 -6.07
C THR A 261 -8.81 -16.38 -6.99
N VAL A 262 -7.56 -16.86 -6.94
CA VAL A 262 -6.45 -16.37 -7.77
C VAL A 262 -6.24 -14.85 -7.61
N ARG A 263 -6.45 -14.34 -6.38
CA ARG A 263 -6.26 -12.93 -6.02
C ARG A 263 -4.92 -12.76 -5.31
N THR A 264 -3.86 -12.58 -6.11
CA THR A 264 -2.48 -12.37 -5.62
C THR A 264 -2.35 -11.34 -4.49
N PRO A 265 -3.04 -10.17 -4.51
CA PRO A 265 -2.89 -9.18 -3.45
C PRO A 265 -3.28 -9.72 -2.05
N LEU A 266 -4.35 -10.52 -1.96
CA LEU A 266 -4.79 -11.09 -0.68
C LEU A 266 -3.85 -12.20 -0.22
N THR A 267 -3.35 -13.03 -1.14
CA THR A 267 -2.33 -14.03 -0.79
C THR A 267 -1.08 -13.37 -0.23
N VAL A 268 -0.60 -12.28 -0.83
CA VAL A 268 0.58 -11.53 -0.35
C VAL A 268 0.33 -10.96 1.05
N VAL A 269 -0.81 -10.32 1.28
CA VAL A 269 -1.17 -9.79 2.61
C VAL A 269 -1.29 -10.92 3.63
N GLY A 270 -1.95 -12.02 3.28
CA GLY A 270 -2.09 -13.19 4.16
C GLY A 270 -0.75 -13.82 4.51
N LEU A 271 0.17 -13.95 3.55
CA LEU A 271 1.51 -14.45 3.80
C LEU A 271 2.33 -13.50 4.69
N ALA A 272 2.27 -12.20 4.44
CA ALA A 272 2.95 -11.19 5.27
C ALA A 272 2.38 -11.17 6.70
N GLY A 273 1.06 -11.25 6.83
CA GLY A 273 0.38 -11.39 8.12
C GLY A 273 0.78 -12.68 8.83
N GLY A 274 0.80 -13.80 8.11
CA GLY A 274 1.24 -15.09 8.64
C GLY A 274 2.67 -15.01 9.15
N PHE A 275 3.58 -14.39 8.41
CA PHE A 275 4.97 -14.19 8.83
C PHE A 275 5.11 -13.35 10.11
N GLY A 276 4.23 -12.37 10.35
CA GLY A 276 4.25 -11.58 11.59
C GLY A 276 3.57 -12.30 12.77
N TYR A 277 2.36 -12.81 12.55
CA TYR A 277 1.53 -13.39 13.61
C TYR A 277 1.96 -14.79 14.04
N LEU A 278 2.57 -15.59 13.15
CA LEU A 278 2.98 -16.95 13.48
C LEU A 278 4.14 -16.97 14.49
N PRO A 279 5.27 -16.25 14.30
CA PRO A 279 6.31 -16.13 15.32
C PRO A 279 5.81 -15.48 16.60
N TRP A 280 4.93 -14.46 16.50
CA TRP A 280 4.34 -13.83 17.67
C TRP A 280 3.50 -14.83 18.48
N THR A 281 2.62 -15.59 17.82
CA THR A 281 1.81 -16.65 18.47
C THR A 281 2.71 -17.67 19.14
N VAL A 282 3.77 -18.12 18.47
CA VAL A 282 4.68 -19.11 19.06
C VAL A 282 5.46 -18.55 20.23
N GLY A 283 5.97 -17.33 20.11
CA GLY A 283 6.67 -16.65 21.19
C GLY A 283 5.77 -16.43 22.41
N HIS A 284 4.48 -16.16 22.21
CA HIS A 284 3.51 -15.96 23.29
C HIS A 284 3.16 -17.27 24.01
N PHE A 285 2.78 -18.32 23.26
CA PHE A 285 2.27 -19.56 23.86
C PHE A 285 3.34 -20.61 24.19
N PHE A 286 4.53 -20.51 23.59
CA PHE A 286 5.60 -21.49 23.72
C PHE A 286 6.93 -20.87 24.18
N ALA A 287 6.87 -19.72 24.86
CA ALA A 287 8.06 -19.01 25.38
C ALA A 287 9.02 -19.94 26.15
N ASP A 288 8.48 -20.88 26.92
CA ASP A 288 9.24 -21.81 27.77
C ASP A 288 9.69 -23.09 27.05
N SER A 289 9.39 -23.25 25.77
CA SER A 289 9.69 -24.46 24.99
C SER A 289 10.51 -24.14 23.75
N LEU A 290 11.79 -24.53 23.77
CA LEU A 290 12.67 -24.44 22.59
C LEU A 290 12.21 -25.33 21.43
N GLY A 291 11.38 -26.35 21.69
CA GLY A 291 11.00 -27.36 20.70
C GLY A 291 10.15 -26.81 19.55
N VAL A 292 9.19 -25.91 19.85
CA VAL A 292 8.25 -25.39 18.85
C VAL A 292 8.91 -24.39 17.89
N PRO A 293 9.69 -23.40 18.35
CA PRO A 293 10.48 -22.53 17.46
C PRO A 293 11.46 -23.31 16.58
N LEU A 294 12.14 -24.33 17.13
CA LEU A 294 13.05 -25.19 16.36
C LEU A 294 12.32 -26.00 15.29
N ALA A 295 11.17 -26.61 15.61
CA ALA A 295 10.36 -27.34 14.65
C ALA A 295 9.88 -26.42 13.51
N MET A 296 9.47 -25.19 13.83
CA MET A 296 9.11 -24.19 12.82
C MET A 296 10.28 -23.82 11.92
N LEU A 297 11.46 -23.56 12.49
CA LEU A 297 12.67 -23.25 11.74
C LEU A 297 13.02 -24.39 10.78
N LEU A 298 13.03 -25.62 11.27
CA LEU A 298 13.32 -26.81 10.47
C LEU A 298 12.29 -27.02 9.35
N CYS A 299 11.00 -26.81 9.64
CA CYS A 299 9.94 -26.90 8.63
C CYS A 299 10.10 -25.82 7.54
N GLY A 300 10.43 -24.59 7.93
CA GLY A 300 10.73 -23.50 7.00
C GLY A 300 11.93 -23.80 6.10
N ILE A 301 13.02 -24.32 6.67
CA ILE A 301 14.21 -24.76 5.90
C ILE A 301 13.84 -25.88 4.93
N ALA A 302 13.03 -26.86 5.35
CA ALA A 302 12.60 -27.96 4.50
C ALA A 302 11.74 -27.47 3.32
N LEU A 303 10.78 -26.56 3.57
CA LEU A 303 9.96 -25.96 2.51
C LEU A 303 10.81 -25.17 1.50
N LEU A 304 11.81 -24.42 1.97
CA LEU A 304 12.77 -23.74 1.11
C LEU A 304 13.57 -24.73 0.25
N ALA A 305 14.05 -25.83 0.85
CA ALA A 305 14.77 -26.88 0.13
C ALA A 305 13.90 -27.52 -0.97
N VAL A 306 12.64 -27.86 -0.67
CA VAL A 306 11.69 -28.40 -1.64
C VAL A 306 11.46 -27.40 -2.79
N THR A 307 11.27 -26.12 -2.46
CA THR A 307 11.09 -25.06 -3.46
C THR A 307 12.28 -24.96 -4.40
N LEU A 308 13.51 -24.99 -3.87
CA LEU A 308 14.73 -24.99 -4.67
C LEU A 308 14.84 -26.23 -5.58
N VAL A 309 14.46 -27.41 -5.08
CA VAL A 309 14.45 -28.64 -5.88
C VAL A 309 13.46 -28.56 -7.03
N VAL A 310 12.25 -28.04 -6.79
CA VAL A 310 11.23 -27.86 -7.83
C VAL A 310 11.69 -26.86 -8.89
N LEU A 311 12.26 -25.73 -8.48
CA LEU A 311 12.77 -24.69 -9.39
C LEU A 311 14.00 -25.15 -10.21
N ARG A 312 14.78 -26.10 -9.70
CA ARG A 312 15.95 -26.66 -10.39
C ARG A 312 15.63 -27.73 -11.43
N ARG A 313 14.37 -28.19 -11.53
CA ARG A 313 14.01 -29.18 -12.55
C ARG A 313 14.04 -28.52 -13.94
N PRO A 314 14.90 -28.99 -14.87
CA PRO A 314 14.87 -28.48 -16.24
C PRO A 314 13.48 -28.71 -16.82
N SER A 315 12.92 -27.69 -17.47
CA SER A 315 11.71 -27.83 -18.28
C SER A 315 11.95 -28.98 -19.26
N ARG A 316 11.25 -30.10 -19.06
CA ARG A 316 11.29 -31.19 -20.04
C ARG A 316 10.70 -30.63 -21.33
N ASP A 317 11.53 -30.56 -22.37
CA ASP A 317 11.12 -30.19 -23.71
C ASP A 317 9.84 -30.94 -24.07
N VAL A 318 8.79 -30.18 -24.38
CA VAL A 318 7.57 -30.72 -24.98
C VAL A 318 7.98 -31.18 -26.38
N PRO A 319 7.93 -32.49 -26.69
CA PRO A 319 8.26 -32.94 -28.04
C PRO A 319 7.25 -32.32 -29.01
N ALA A 320 7.76 -31.53 -29.96
CA ALA A 320 6.98 -31.02 -31.08
C ALA A 320 6.34 -32.20 -31.82
N ARG A 321 5.01 -32.17 -31.93
CA ARG A 321 4.25 -32.99 -32.87
C ARG A 321 3.99 -32.18 -34.12
#